data_AF-A0A349DIG0-F1
#
_entry.id   AF-A0A349DIG0-F1
#
_cell.length_a   1.000
_cell.length_b   1.000
_cell.length_c   1.000
_cell.angle_alpha   90.00
_cell.angle_beta   90.00
_cell.angle_gamma   90.00
#
_symmetry.space_group_name_H-M   'P 1'
#
loop_
_entity.id
_entity.type
_entity.pdbx_description
1 polymer ?
#
loop_
_entity_poly.entity_id
_entity_poly.type
_entity_poly.pdbx_seq_one_letter_code
_entity_poly.pdbx_strand_id
1 'polypeptide(L)'
;MPEYRNAAMTFANISDLVNYDTFETIKDFILKQGHRMTYRNYDNNNPHYQFEGFNVFLGADIGQGNINNDTEISDFNQLTIADWESDICYYNLIIVRKGDLKPRKAWVLPAMKEGEVYLVDYYEKGLDTMRNNLPTYLEVIKNKLNSHFPPFDH
;
A
#
# COMPACT_ATOMS: atom_id res chain seq x y z
N MET A 1 20.45 -16.37 18.64
CA MET A 1 19.67 -15.90 17.49
C MET A 1 20.18 -14.52 17.13
N PRO A 2 20.66 -14.27 15.91
CA PRO A 2 21.10 -12.93 15.56
C PRO A 2 19.87 -12.04 15.40
N GLU A 3 19.77 -11.03 16.25
CA GLU A 3 18.88 -9.89 16.04
C GLU A 3 19.36 -9.19 14.76
N TYR A 4 18.62 -9.34 13.66
CA TYR A 4 18.84 -8.56 12.44
C TYR A 4 18.51 -7.10 12.73
N ARG A 5 19.52 -6.35 13.17
CA ARG A 5 19.46 -4.89 13.28
C ARG A 5 19.29 -4.29 11.89
N ASN A 6 18.11 -3.72 11.68
CA ASN A 6 17.73 -2.69 10.71
C ASN A 6 18.92 -2.07 9.96
N ALA A 7 19.11 -2.46 8.69
CA ALA A 7 19.35 -1.41 7.71
C ALA A 7 18.12 -0.49 7.77
N ALA A 8 18.33 0.81 7.97
CA ALA A 8 17.25 1.73 8.26
C ALA A 8 16.29 1.77 7.07
N MET A 9 15.12 1.11 7.21
CA MET A 9 14.01 1.28 6.28
C MET A 9 13.77 2.77 6.12
N THR A 10 13.95 3.27 4.90
CA THR A 10 13.73 4.68 4.60
C THR A 10 12.34 4.87 4.04
N PHE A 11 11.77 6.05 4.28
CA PHE A 11 10.47 6.40 3.75
C PHE A 11 10.46 7.85 3.25
N ALA A 12 9.60 8.12 2.27
CA ALA A 12 9.33 9.46 1.76
C ALA A 12 7.83 9.75 1.87
N ASN A 13 7.46 10.96 2.30
CA ASN A 13 6.08 11.42 2.16
C ASN A 13 5.76 11.56 0.66
N ILE A 14 4.66 10.95 0.23
CA ILE A 14 4.18 10.99 -1.16
C ILE A 14 2.73 11.48 -1.25
N SER A 15 2.27 12.22 -0.24
CA SER A 15 0.89 12.70 -0.14
C SER A 15 0.49 13.62 -1.29
N ASP A 16 1.46 14.16 -2.01
CA ASP A 16 1.29 14.94 -3.23
C ASP A 16 1.01 14.08 -4.49
N LEU A 17 1.45 12.82 -4.51
CA LEU A 17 1.17 11.86 -5.59
C LEU A 17 -0.08 11.02 -5.30
N VAL A 18 -0.22 10.60 -4.04
CA VAL A 18 -1.34 9.82 -3.51
C VAL A 18 -1.73 10.43 -2.17
N ASN A 19 -2.77 11.25 -2.17
CA ASN A 19 -3.30 11.80 -0.93
C ASN A 19 -4.15 10.76 -0.17
N TYR A 20 -4.56 11.13 1.04
CA TYR A 20 -5.40 10.32 1.92
C TYR A 20 -6.63 9.75 1.19
N ASP A 21 -7.44 10.60 0.55
CA ASP A 21 -8.68 10.19 -0.10
C ASP A 21 -8.44 9.26 -1.30
N THR A 22 -7.36 9.49 -2.04
CA THR A 22 -6.97 8.63 -3.16
C THR A 22 -6.60 7.24 -2.66
N PHE A 23 -5.82 7.14 -1.57
CA PHE A 23 -5.46 5.86 -0.97
C PHE A 23 -6.72 5.10 -0.54
N GLU A 24 -7.64 5.76 0.17
CA GLU A 24 -8.89 5.15 0.61
C GLU A 24 -9.76 4.70 -0.55
N THR A 25 -9.83 5.49 -1.63
CA THR A 25 -10.56 5.12 -2.84
C THR A 25 -9.98 3.87 -3.50
N ILE A 26 -8.65 3.75 -3.57
CA ILE A 26 -7.98 2.55 -4.10
C ILE A 26 -8.28 1.34 -3.22
N LYS A 27 -8.16 1.50 -1.89
CA LYS A 27 -8.47 0.45 -0.90
C LYS A 27 -9.90 -0.06 -1.09
N ASP A 28 -10.87 0.84 -1.09
CA ASP A 28 -12.29 0.52 -1.24
C ASP A 28 -12.59 -0.17 -2.58
N PHE A 29 -11.96 0.29 -3.66
CA PHE A 29 -12.07 -0.36 -4.96
C PHE A 29 -11.58 -1.80 -4.90
N ILE A 30 -10.40 -2.06 -4.34
CA ILE A 30 -9.84 -3.42 -4.22
C ILE A 30 -10.74 -4.29 -3.34
N LEU A 31 -11.26 -3.78 -2.23
CA LEU A 31 -12.16 -4.53 -1.35
C LEU A 31 -13.48 -4.91 -2.03
N LYS A 32 -13.99 -4.06 -2.93
CA LYS A 32 -15.27 -4.27 -3.64
C LYS A 32 -15.13 -5.07 -4.94
N GLN A 33 -14.07 -4.85 -5.68
CA GLN A 33 -13.88 -5.35 -7.06
C GLN A 33 -12.74 -6.37 -7.19
N GLY A 34 -11.91 -6.49 -6.15
CA GLY A 34 -10.80 -7.43 -6.10
C GLY A 34 -11.22 -8.86 -5.78
N HIS A 35 -10.19 -9.70 -5.71
CA HIS A 35 -10.28 -11.09 -5.26
C HIS A 35 -9.23 -11.32 -4.18
N ARG A 36 -9.14 -12.55 -3.68
CA ARG A 36 -8.14 -12.94 -2.69
C ARG A 36 -6.96 -13.63 -3.37
N MET A 37 -5.75 -13.26 -2.99
CA MET A 37 -4.52 -13.89 -3.50
C MET A 37 -3.48 -13.95 -2.39
N THR A 38 -2.67 -15.01 -2.38
CA THR A 38 -1.52 -15.12 -1.49
C THR A 38 -0.39 -14.25 -2.04
N TYR A 39 0.05 -13.27 -1.24
CA TYR A 39 1.15 -12.38 -1.60
C TYR A 39 2.48 -12.80 -0.96
N ARG A 40 2.49 -13.10 0.35
CA ARG A 40 3.71 -13.51 1.07
C ARG A 40 3.41 -14.74 1.92
N ASN A 41 4.45 -15.47 2.32
CA ASN A 41 4.30 -16.71 3.09
C ASN A 41 3.66 -16.51 4.48
N TYR A 42 3.60 -15.28 4.98
CA TYR A 42 3.10 -14.98 6.33
C TYR A 42 1.65 -14.50 6.37
N ASP A 43 1.12 -13.97 5.26
CA ASP A 43 -0.27 -13.54 5.11
C ASP A 43 -0.87 -14.23 3.88
N ASN A 44 -1.93 -15.02 4.11
CA ASN A 44 -2.67 -15.69 3.05
C ASN A 44 -4.01 -14.95 2.84
N ASN A 45 -4.58 -15.01 1.65
CA ASN A 45 -5.83 -14.31 1.31
C ASN A 45 -5.79 -12.76 1.41
N ASN A 46 -4.72 -12.12 0.97
CA ASN A 46 -4.72 -10.65 0.84
C ASN A 46 -5.81 -10.21 -0.15
N PRO A 47 -6.61 -9.16 0.17
CA PRO A 47 -7.38 -8.47 -0.85
C PRO A 47 -6.43 -7.98 -1.94
N HIS A 48 -6.82 -8.22 -3.18
CA HIS A 48 -5.94 -8.08 -4.32
C HIS A 48 -6.72 -7.65 -5.57
N TYR A 49 -6.11 -6.79 -6.39
CA TYR A 49 -6.59 -6.49 -7.74
C TYR A 49 -5.44 -6.52 -8.75
N GLN A 50 -5.64 -7.23 -9.86
CA GLN A 50 -4.73 -7.26 -10.99
C GLN A 50 -5.05 -6.08 -11.92
N PHE A 51 -4.16 -5.10 -11.99
CA PHE A 51 -4.16 -4.07 -13.01
C PHE A 51 -3.40 -4.55 -14.25
N GLU A 52 -3.47 -3.78 -15.33
CA GLU A 52 -2.70 -4.07 -16.54
C GLU A 52 -1.20 -4.00 -16.22
N GLY A 53 -0.52 -5.15 -16.29
CA GLY A 53 0.92 -5.28 -16.07
C GLY A 53 1.37 -5.52 -14.63
N PHE A 54 0.52 -5.27 -13.61
CA PHE A 54 0.95 -5.38 -12.21
C PHE A 54 -0.19 -5.70 -11.25
N ASN A 55 0.17 -6.14 -10.05
CA ASN A 55 -0.73 -6.54 -8.99
C ASN A 55 -0.75 -5.50 -7.87
N VAL A 56 -1.89 -5.30 -7.21
CA VAL A 56 -1.97 -4.44 -6.01
C VAL A 56 -2.63 -5.19 -4.87
N PHE A 57 -1.91 -5.28 -3.75
CA PHE A 57 -2.33 -6.01 -2.55
C PHE A 57 -2.61 -5.07 -1.39
N LEU A 58 -3.57 -5.44 -0.54
CA LEU A 58 -3.81 -4.81 0.75
C LEU A 58 -3.12 -5.61 1.87
N GLY A 59 -2.36 -4.90 2.71
CA GLY A 59 -1.72 -5.44 3.90
C GLY A 59 -2.40 -4.94 5.18
N ALA A 60 -2.75 -5.87 6.07
CA ALA A 60 -3.45 -5.56 7.31
C ALA A 60 -2.62 -4.68 8.25
N ASP A 61 -3.25 -3.71 8.90
CA ASP A 61 -2.65 -2.74 9.83
C ASP A 61 -2.23 -3.32 11.18
N ILE A 62 -2.55 -4.60 11.44
CA ILE A 62 -2.08 -5.36 12.61
C ILE A 62 -1.14 -6.51 12.22
N GLY A 63 -0.67 -6.54 10.97
CA GLY A 63 0.30 -7.53 10.48
C GLY A 63 -0.18 -8.96 10.70
N GLN A 64 0.68 -9.79 11.31
CA GLN A 64 0.36 -11.20 11.61
C GLN A 64 -0.84 -11.39 12.55
N GLY A 65 -1.26 -10.34 13.28
CA GLY A 65 -2.50 -10.36 14.06
C GLY A 65 -3.77 -10.53 13.20
N ASN A 66 -3.65 -10.35 11.88
CA ASN A 66 -4.71 -10.61 10.90
C ASN A 66 -4.20 -11.45 9.71
N ILE A 67 -3.69 -12.65 10.00
CA ILE A 67 -3.12 -13.56 8.97
C ILE A 67 -4.06 -13.87 7.80
N ASN A 68 -5.38 -13.88 8.05
CA ASN A 68 -6.41 -14.17 7.05
C ASN A 68 -6.93 -12.92 6.31
N ASN A 69 -6.41 -11.73 6.64
CA ASN A 69 -6.85 -10.44 6.10
C ASN A 69 -8.38 -10.24 6.18
N ASP A 70 -8.93 -10.48 7.36
CA ASP A 70 -10.32 -10.19 7.71
C ASP A 70 -10.56 -8.67 7.72
N THR A 71 -11.60 -8.24 7.01
CA THR A 71 -11.99 -6.84 6.84
C THR A 71 -12.70 -6.27 8.06
N GLU A 72 -13.22 -7.10 8.96
CA GLU A 72 -13.92 -6.63 10.17
C GLU A 72 -12.95 -6.13 11.26
N ILE A 73 -11.70 -6.56 11.21
CA ILE A 73 -10.69 -6.28 12.24
C ILE A 73 -9.48 -5.52 11.72
N SER A 74 -9.48 -5.12 10.44
CA SER A 74 -8.38 -4.40 9.82
C SER A 74 -8.87 -3.30 8.88
N ASP A 75 -8.18 -2.17 8.94
CA ASP A 75 -8.42 -1.01 8.06
C ASP A 75 -7.36 -0.90 6.95
N PHE A 76 -6.53 -1.95 6.79
CA PHE A 76 -5.52 -2.10 5.74
C PHE A 76 -4.67 -0.85 5.50
N ASN A 77 -3.66 -0.64 6.33
CA ASN A 77 -2.80 0.54 6.23
C ASN A 77 -1.74 0.45 5.12
N GLN A 78 -1.57 -0.71 4.47
CA GLN A 78 -0.58 -0.93 3.42
C GLN A 78 -1.26 -1.23 2.07
N LEU A 79 -0.83 -0.49 1.04
CA LEU A 79 -0.98 -0.83 -0.36
C LEU A 79 0.38 -1.28 -0.91
N THR A 80 0.46 -2.45 -1.51
CA THR A 80 1.67 -2.91 -2.18
C THR A 80 1.41 -3.09 -3.66
N ILE A 81 2.07 -2.28 -4.50
CA ILE A 81 2.13 -2.48 -5.95
C ILE A 81 3.26 -3.46 -6.22
N ALA A 82 2.92 -4.58 -6.88
CA ALA A 82 3.84 -5.65 -7.23
C ALA A 82 3.90 -5.82 -8.75
N ASP A 83 5.03 -5.46 -9.34
CA ASP A 83 5.36 -5.68 -10.75
C ASP A 83 6.57 -6.61 -10.83
N TRP A 84 6.32 -7.90 -10.95
CA TRP A 84 7.39 -8.91 -10.93
C TRP A 84 8.26 -8.91 -12.19
N GLU A 85 7.86 -8.19 -13.24
CA GLU A 85 8.62 -8.06 -14.49
C GLU A 85 9.49 -6.78 -14.51
N SER A 86 9.40 -5.94 -13.48
CA SER A 86 10.13 -4.67 -13.34
C SER A 86 11.37 -4.79 -12.43
N ASP A 87 12.38 -3.95 -12.68
CA ASP A 87 13.61 -3.85 -11.86
C ASP A 87 13.32 -3.49 -10.39
N ILE A 88 12.25 -2.70 -10.17
CA ILE A 88 11.71 -2.39 -8.84
C ILE A 88 10.38 -3.13 -8.71
N CYS A 89 10.46 -4.32 -8.13
CA CYS A 89 9.30 -5.19 -8.07
C CYS A 89 8.20 -4.73 -7.10
N TYR A 90 8.54 -3.91 -6.10
CA TYR A 90 7.61 -3.60 -5.01
C TYR A 90 7.63 -2.12 -4.64
N TYR A 91 6.44 -1.51 -4.63
CA TYR A 91 6.20 -0.18 -4.07
C TYR A 91 5.25 -0.34 -2.89
N ASN A 92 5.70 0.01 -1.69
CA ASN A 92 4.92 -0.13 -0.47
C ASN A 92 4.47 1.23 0.01
N LEU A 93 3.16 1.47 -0.09
CA LEU A 93 2.52 2.72 0.27
C LEU A 93 1.81 2.51 1.61
N ILE A 94 2.13 3.35 2.60
CA ILE A 94 1.58 3.29 3.94
C ILE A 94 0.76 4.54 4.22
N ILE A 95 -0.52 4.39 4.54
CA ILE A 95 -1.36 5.47 5.07
C ILE A 95 -1.22 5.50 6.59
N VAL A 96 -1.11 6.71 7.16
CA VAL A 96 -1.12 6.91 8.61
C VAL A 96 -2.36 7.71 8.97
N ARG A 97 -3.39 7.04 9.49
CA ARG A 97 -4.65 7.67 9.87
C ARG A 97 -4.55 8.34 11.23
N LYS A 98 -5.52 9.22 11.50
CA LYS A 98 -5.65 9.81 12.83
C LYS A 98 -5.85 8.70 13.87
N GLY A 99 -4.98 8.66 14.87
CA GLY A 99 -4.97 7.63 15.90
C GLY A 99 -4.02 6.47 15.63
N ASP A 100 -3.42 6.33 14.44
CA ASP A 100 -2.52 5.22 14.11
C ASP A 100 -1.15 5.30 14.79
N LEU A 101 -0.75 6.48 15.27
CA LEU A 101 0.50 6.64 16.02
C LEU A 101 0.43 6.11 17.46
N LYS A 102 -0.78 5.89 18.01
CA LYS A 102 -0.98 5.45 19.40
C LYS A 102 -0.89 3.93 19.58
N PRO A 103 -1.60 3.10 18.80
CA PRO A 103 -1.37 1.67 18.78
C PRO A 103 -0.09 1.36 18.00
N ARG A 104 0.61 0.28 18.36
CA ARG A 104 1.63 -0.30 17.47
C ARG A 104 0.93 -0.90 16.25
N LYS A 105 0.48 -0.07 15.31
CA LYS A 105 0.07 -0.53 13.98
C LYS A 105 1.30 -1.09 13.29
N ALA A 106 1.09 -2.17 12.54
CA ALA A 106 2.09 -2.65 11.61
C ALA A 106 2.41 -1.54 10.59
N TRP A 107 3.64 -1.56 10.06
CA TRP A 107 4.11 -0.68 8.97
C TRP A 107 4.35 0.79 9.30
N VAL A 108 3.72 1.34 10.34
CA VAL A 108 3.93 2.74 10.76
C VAL A 108 5.30 2.90 11.42
N LEU A 109 6.17 3.68 10.80
CA LEU A 109 7.54 3.91 11.26
C LEU A 109 7.64 5.19 12.12
N PRO A 110 8.64 5.27 13.03
CA PRO A 110 8.93 6.51 13.75
C PRO A 110 9.12 7.68 12.79
N ALA A 111 8.66 8.87 13.18
CA ALA A 111 8.67 10.12 12.42
C ALA A 111 7.66 10.24 11.26
N MET A 112 6.85 9.21 10.98
CA MET A 112 5.64 9.40 10.18
C MET A 112 4.59 10.22 10.95
N LYS A 113 3.71 10.92 10.21
CA LYS A 113 2.67 11.81 10.73
C LYS A 113 1.30 11.35 10.28
N GLU A 114 0.31 11.59 11.13
CA GLU A 114 -1.10 11.31 10.81
C GLU A 114 -1.60 12.20 9.66
N GLY A 115 -2.50 11.66 8.85
CA GLY A 115 -3.09 12.32 7.68
C GLY A 115 -2.21 12.25 6.42
N GLU A 116 -1.09 11.53 6.46
CA GLU A 116 -0.13 11.47 5.36
C GLU A 116 0.01 10.04 4.80
N VAL A 117 0.46 9.95 3.55
CA VAL A 117 0.79 8.72 2.84
C VAL A 117 2.29 8.69 2.54
N TYR A 118 2.90 7.53 2.76
CA TYR A 118 4.34 7.33 2.65
C TYR A 118 4.69 6.21 1.68
N LEU A 119 5.76 6.39 0.92
CA LEU A 119 6.44 5.32 0.20
C LEU A 119 7.58 4.79 1.07
N VAL A 120 7.65 3.47 1.24
CA VAL A 120 8.69 2.81 2.04
C VAL A 120 9.59 1.96 1.14
N ASP A 121 10.89 2.16 1.28
CA ASP A 121 11.92 1.38 0.59
C ASP A 121 12.44 0.27 1.51
N TYR A 122 11.83 -0.92 1.40
CA TYR A 122 12.25 -2.10 2.16
C TYR A 122 13.45 -2.83 1.55
N TYR A 123 13.84 -2.51 0.30
CA TYR A 123 14.80 -3.29 -0.48
C TYR A 123 15.94 -2.44 -1.04
N GLU A 124 16.15 -1.25 -0.47
CA GLU A 124 17.24 -0.32 -0.80
C GLU A 124 17.31 0.01 -2.30
N LYS A 125 16.15 0.20 -2.94
CA LYS A 125 16.03 0.57 -4.36
C LYS A 125 16.24 2.06 -4.61
N GLY A 126 16.18 2.87 -3.55
CA GLY A 126 16.31 4.32 -3.59
C GLY A 126 14.96 5.01 -3.74
N LEU A 127 14.57 5.79 -2.72
CA LEU A 127 13.29 6.50 -2.66
C LEU A 127 13.07 7.44 -3.84
N ASP A 128 14.11 8.14 -4.33
CA ASP A 128 13.98 9.05 -5.47
C ASP A 128 13.60 8.30 -6.75
N THR A 129 14.31 7.19 -7.05
CA THR A 129 14.02 6.33 -8.20
C THR A 129 12.61 5.74 -8.10
N MET A 130 12.26 5.20 -6.93
CA MET A 130 10.92 4.64 -6.71
C MET A 130 9.85 5.72 -6.89
N ARG A 131 10.01 6.88 -6.26
CA ARG A 131 9.06 7.98 -6.34
C ARG A 131 8.89 8.50 -7.76
N ASN A 132 9.95 8.54 -8.57
CA ASN A 132 9.89 8.98 -9.97
C ASN A 132 9.14 7.98 -10.86
N ASN A 133 9.21 6.68 -10.56
CA ASN A 133 8.53 5.64 -11.33
C ASN A 133 7.06 5.44 -10.92
N LEU A 134 6.73 5.74 -9.65
CA LEU A 134 5.42 5.53 -9.06
C LEU A 134 4.24 6.16 -9.87
N PRO A 135 4.34 7.38 -10.42
CA PRO A 135 3.26 7.99 -11.22
C PRO A 135 2.73 7.10 -12.34
N THR A 136 3.57 6.31 -12.99
CA THR A 136 3.17 5.40 -14.08
C THR A 136 2.13 4.38 -13.62
N TYR A 137 2.35 3.77 -12.44
CA TYR A 137 1.39 2.83 -11.86
C TYR A 137 0.13 3.55 -11.38
N LEU A 138 0.29 4.72 -10.75
CA LEU A 138 -0.84 5.51 -10.25
C LEU A 138 -1.77 5.98 -11.36
N GLU A 139 -1.24 6.29 -12.54
CA GLU A 139 -2.03 6.66 -13.71
C GLU A 139 -2.93 5.50 -14.16
N VAL A 140 -2.40 4.29 -14.27
CA VAL A 140 -3.17 3.08 -14.61
C VAL A 140 -4.27 2.83 -13.57
N ILE A 141 -3.93 2.95 -12.27
CA ILE A 141 -4.91 2.82 -11.19
C ILE A 141 -6.01 3.86 -11.31
N LYS A 142 -5.67 5.15 -11.48
CA LYS A 142 -6.63 6.26 -11.60
C LYS A 142 -7.56 6.08 -12.81
N ASN A 143 -7.01 5.70 -13.96
CA ASN A 143 -7.81 5.43 -15.16
C ASN A 143 -8.81 4.29 -14.94
N LYS A 144 -8.38 3.23 -14.24
CA LYS A 144 -9.27 2.13 -13.89
C LYS A 144 -10.37 2.55 -12.91
N LEU A 145 -10.04 3.34 -11.89
CA LEU A 145 -11.02 3.88 -10.93
C LEU A 145 -12.08 4.73 -11.64
N ASN A 146 -11.67 5.64 -12.53
CA ASN A 146 -12.59 6.52 -13.28
C ASN A 146 -13.53 5.74 -14.22
N SER A 147 -13.08 4.59 -14.75
CA SER A 147 -13.94 3.72 -15.56
C SER A 147 -15.05 3.01 -14.77
N HIS A 148 -14.87 2.84 -13.46
CA HIS A 148 -15.83 2.16 -12.57
C HIS A 148 -16.64 3.13 -11.71
N PHE A 149 -16.08 4.29 -11.41
CA PHE A 149 -16.73 5.41 -10.73
C PHE A 149 -16.60 6.64 -11.63
N PRO A 150 -17.37 6.73 -12.72
CA PRO A 150 -17.36 7.94 -13.53
C PRO A 150 -17.74 9.13 -12.63
N PRO A 151 -17.06 10.27 -12.73
CA PRO A 151 -17.51 11.47 -12.05
C PRO A 151 -18.96 11.72 -12.45
N PHE A 152 -19.84 11.95 -11.48
CA PHE A 152 -21.23 12.28 -11.76
C PHE A 152 -21.24 13.54 -12.66
N ASP A 153 -21.68 13.39 -13.90
CA ASP A 153 -22.00 14.52 -14.77
C ASP A 153 -23.12 15.32 -14.07
N HIS A 154 -22.79 16.53 -13.63
CA HIS A 154 -23.75 17.52 -13.13
C HIS A 154 -24.20 18.45 -14.26
#